data_AF-A0A645HFL6-F1
#
_entry.id   AF-A0A645HFL6-F1
#
_cell.length_a   1.000
_cell.length_b   1.000
_cell.length_c   1.000
_cell.angle_alpha   90.00
_cell.angle_beta   90.00
_cell.angle_gamma   90.00
#
_symmetry.space_group_name_H-M   'P 1'
#
loop_
_entity.id
_entity.type
_entity.pdbx_description
1 polymer ?
#
loop_
_entity_poly.entity_id
_entity_poly.type
_entity_poly.pdbx_seq_one_letter_code
_entity_poly.pdbx_strand_id
1 'polypeptide(L)'
;MNYKPNLGWYYSSLNDRTPSWSSASYLYNFLIRNNAAGPRAQEVPIIEMEPGDVIQLGDGSNHFYHSLFVVETGMIPSRNNIRICTHTYDSSYRPLNSYISDSIRYLKISVP
;
A
#
# COMPACT_ATOMS: atom_id res chain seq x y z
N MET A 1 19.65 1.53 -0.40
CA MET A 1 18.88 0.26 -0.41
C MET A 1 19.11 -0.46 0.91
N ASN A 2 18.08 -1.08 1.48
CA ASN A 2 18.15 -1.79 2.77
C ASN A 2 18.12 -3.30 2.49
N TYR A 3 19.22 -4.02 2.71
CA TYR A 3 19.39 -5.45 2.36
C TYR A 3 19.01 -6.44 3.47
N LYS A 4 18.25 -6.01 4.49
CA LYS A 4 17.78 -6.94 5.54
C LYS A 4 16.89 -8.03 4.92
N PRO A 5 17.18 -9.33 5.16
CA PRO A 5 16.27 -10.40 4.74
C PRO A 5 14.87 -10.18 5.32
N ASN A 6 13.83 -10.38 4.51
CA ASN A 6 12.40 -10.25 4.84
C ASN A 6 11.85 -8.84 5.15
N LEU A 7 12.67 -7.91 5.66
CA LEU A 7 12.26 -6.54 6.04
C LEU A 7 13.11 -5.45 5.38
N GLY A 8 13.85 -5.80 4.34
CA GLY A 8 14.63 -4.86 3.55
C GLY A 8 13.79 -4.13 2.50
N TRP A 9 14.41 -3.12 1.89
CA TRP A 9 13.93 -2.41 0.71
C TRP A 9 14.98 -2.55 -0.38
N TYR A 10 14.91 -3.65 -1.14
CA TYR A 10 15.72 -3.82 -2.33
C TYR A 10 15.07 -4.75 -3.36
N TYR A 11 15.37 -4.47 -4.63
CA TYR A 11 15.03 -5.30 -5.77
C TYR A 11 16.25 -5.26 -6.70
N SER A 12 17.09 -6.28 -6.64
CA SER A 12 18.28 -6.39 -7.51
C SER A 12 17.93 -7.15 -8.80
N SER A 13 17.12 -8.20 -8.68
CA SER A 13 16.61 -9.00 -9.79
C SER A 13 15.34 -9.75 -9.38
N LEU A 14 14.72 -10.46 -10.33
CA LEU A 14 13.57 -11.31 -9.99
C LEU A 14 13.93 -12.35 -8.92
N ASN A 15 15.11 -12.95 -8.98
CA ASN A 15 15.52 -13.98 -8.00
C ASN A 15 16.21 -13.40 -6.76
N ASP A 16 16.48 -12.09 -6.74
CA ASP A 16 17.13 -11.40 -5.63
C ASP A 16 16.39 -10.09 -5.31
N ARG A 17 15.33 -10.23 -4.52
CA ARG A 17 14.48 -9.14 -4.04
C ARG A 17 13.92 -9.47 -2.67
N THR A 18 13.54 -8.46 -1.91
CA THR A 18 12.85 -8.68 -0.64
C THR A 18 11.43 -9.19 -0.84
N PRO A 19 10.88 -9.97 0.11
CA PRO A 19 9.48 -10.35 0.12
C PRO A 19 8.50 -9.17 0.12
N SER A 20 8.92 -7.96 0.49
CA SER A 20 8.07 -6.76 0.38
C SER A 20 7.56 -6.51 -1.04
N TRP A 21 8.19 -7.12 -2.06
CA TRP A 21 7.76 -7.08 -3.47
C TRP A 21 6.92 -8.29 -3.91
N SER A 22 6.62 -9.25 -3.02
CA SER A 22 5.92 -10.49 -3.39
C SER A 22 4.47 -10.55 -2.93
N SER A 23 4.08 -9.83 -1.88
CA SER A 23 2.68 -9.78 -1.43
C SER A 23 2.32 -8.49 -0.69
N ALA A 24 1.04 -8.15 -0.68
CA ALA A 24 0.51 -7.02 0.08
C ALA A 24 0.80 -7.16 1.59
N SER A 25 0.69 -8.36 2.14
CA SER A 25 1.00 -8.63 3.55
C SER A 25 2.49 -8.39 3.89
N TYR A 26 3.42 -8.79 3.01
CA TYR A 26 4.85 -8.51 3.24
C TYR A 26 5.19 -7.03 3.06
N LEU A 27 4.58 -6.36 2.07
CA LEU A 27 4.74 -4.91 1.89
C LEU A 27 4.32 -4.15 3.15
N TYR A 28 3.19 -4.51 3.74
CA TYR A 28 2.73 -3.92 5.00
C TYR A 28 3.73 -4.13 6.14
N ASN A 29 4.19 -5.36 6.35
CA ASN A 29 5.16 -5.67 7.40
C ASN A 29 6.44 -4.85 7.23
N PHE A 30 6.90 -4.66 5.99
CA PHE A 30 7.99 -3.76 5.67
C PHE A 30 7.66 -2.32 6.08
N LEU A 31 6.56 -1.74 5.56
CA LEU A 31 6.21 -0.34 5.77
C LEU A 31 6.02 0.02 7.25
N ILE A 32 5.37 -0.84 8.04
CA ILE A 32 5.09 -0.58 9.46
C ILE A 32 6.33 -0.78 10.34
N ARG A 33 7.20 -1.74 10.00
CA ARG A 33 8.33 -2.14 10.88
C ARG A 33 9.69 -1.62 10.41
N ASN A 34 9.76 -0.96 9.26
CA ASN A 34 11.02 -0.48 8.70
C ASN A 34 11.60 0.65 9.58
N ASN A 35 12.65 0.32 10.33
CA ASN A 35 13.41 1.28 11.13
C ASN A 35 14.69 1.78 10.43
N ALA A 36 14.91 1.40 9.16
CA ALA A 36 16.07 1.81 8.37
C ALA A 36 15.65 2.76 7.23
N ALA A 37 16.56 3.00 6.28
CA ALA A 37 16.29 3.80 5.10
C ALA A 37 15.22 3.14 4.21
N GLY A 38 14.28 3.94 3.72
CA GLY A 38 13.14 3.51 2.90
C GLY A 38 11.83 4.09 3.43
N PRO A 39 10.72 3.92 2.69
CA PRO A 39 9.43 4.42 3.11
C PRO A 39 8.97 3.71 4.38
N ARG A 40 8.19 4.43 5.18
CA ARG A 40 7.47 3.91 6.33
C ARG A 40 5.99 4.21 6.16
N ALA A 41 5.16 3.53 6.92
CA ALA A 41 3.76 3.87 6.98
C ALA A 41 3.20 3.75 8.40
N GLN A 42 2.07 4.41 8.60
CA GLN A 42 1.18 4.19 9.74
C GLN A 42 -0.22 3.88 9.23
N GLU A 43 -0.95 3.04 9.96
CA GLU A 43 -2.38 2.86 9.72
C GLU A 43 -3.14 4.09 10.21
N VAL A 44 -3.96 4.67 9.34
CA VAL A 44 -4.75 5.88 9.62
C VAL A 44 -6.22 5.67 9.24
N PRO A 45 -7.15 6.49 9.74
CA PRO A 45 -8.48 6.59 9.15
C PRO A 45 -8.41 7.13 7.72
N ILE A 46 -9.39 6.74 6.87
CA ILE A 46 -9.46 7.17 5.45
C ILE A 46 -9.35 8.69 5.26
N ILE A 47 -9.82 9.48 6.23
CA ILE A 47 -9.84 10.95 6.17
C ILE A 47 -8.44 11.58 6.11
N GLU A 48 -7.42 10.87 6.58
CA GLU A 48 -6.04 11.35 6.59
C GLU A 48 -5.26 11.00 5.32
N MET A 49 -5.90 10.29 4.37
CA MET A 49 -5.25 9.82 3.16
C MET A 49 -4.91 10.96 2.20
N GLU A 50 -3.74 10.86 1.57
CA GLU A 50 -3.25 11.81 0.57
C GLU A 50 -2.64 11.08 -0.65
N PRO A 51 -2.47 11.79 -1.79
CA PRO A 51 -1.71 11.24 -2.92
C PRO A 51 -0.31 10.80 -2.49
N GLY A 52 0.08 9.58 -2.85
CA GLY A 52 1.32 8.95 -2.40
C GLY A 52 1.11 7.81 -1.40
N ASP A 53 -0.07 7.75 -0.76
CA ASP A 53 -0.39 6.72 0.21
C ASP A 53 -0.75 5.37 -0.42
N VAL A 54 -0.80 4.33 0.40
CA VAL A 54 -1.14 2.97 -0.02
C VAL A 54 -2.43 2.52 0.66
N ILE A 55 -3.32 1.89 -0.11
CA ILE A 55 -4.52 1.23 0.40
C ILE A 55 -4.36 -0.26 0.17
N GLN A 56 -4.74 -1.09 1.14
CA GLN A 56 -4.74 -2.53 0.97
C GLN A 56 -6.13 -3.13 1.17
N LEU A 57 -6.51 -3.98 0.23
CA LEU A 57 -7.75 -4.74 0.26
C LEU A 57 -7.47 -6.13 0.82
N GLY A 58 -8.38 -6.60 1.66
CA GLY A 58 -8.35 -7.93 2.24
C GLY A 58 -9.70 -8.61 2.23
N ASP A 59 -9.67 -9.88 2.59
CA ASP A 59 -10.87 -10.69 2.83
C ASP A 59 -11.32 -10.60 4.30
N GLY A 60 -12.44 -11.26 4.61
CA GLY A 60 -12.97 -11.32 5.98
C GLY A 60 -12.10 -12.08 6.99
N SER A 61 -10.98 -12.68 6.56
CA SER A 61 -10.04 -13.43 7.41
C SER A 61 -8.80 -12.61 7.81
N ASN A 62 -8.83 -11.29 7.57
CA ASN A 62 -7.71 -10.37 7.78
C ASN A 62 -6.49 -10.69 6.89
N HIS A 63 -6.70 -11.40 5.78
CA HIS A 63 -5.68 -11.65 4.77
C HIS A 63 -5.74 -10.56 3.70
N PHE A 64 -4.67 -9.77 3.59
CA PHE A 64 -4.54 -8.70 2.61
C PHE A 64 -3.80 -9.19 1.37
N TYR A 65 -4.46 -9.06 0.23
CA TYR A 65 -4.02 -9.64 -1.05
C TYR A 65 -3.77 -8.58 -2.14
N HIS A 66 -4.30 -7.36 -2.00
CA HIS A 66 -4.16 -6.33 -3.03
C HIS A 66 -3.66 -5.01 -2.44
N SER A 67 -2.69 -4.38 -3.12
CA SER A 67 -2.18 -3.04 -2.80
C SER A 67 -2.54 -2.08 -3.91
N LEU A 68 -3.08 -0.93 -3.54
CA LEU A 68 -3.49 0.17 -4.41
C LEU A 68 -2.67 1.40 -4.03
N PHE A 69 -2.25 2.19 -5.02
CA PHE A 69 -1.52 3.44 -4.79
C PHE A 69 -2.45 4.63 -4.98
N VAL A 70 -2.55 5.52 -4.01
CA VAL A 70 -3.42 6.70 -4.07
C VAL A 70 -2.78 7.76 -4.95
N VAL A 71 -3.52 8.23 -5.96
CA VAL A 71 -3.05 9.27 -6.89
C VAL A 71 -3.85 10.57 -6.79
N GLU A 72 -5.05 10.52 -6.23
CA GLU A 72 -5.91 11.69 -6.04
C GLU A 72 -6.88 11.46 -4.88
N THR A 73 -7.18 12.53 -4.15
CA THR A 73 -8.20 12.56 -3.09
C THR A 73 -9.09 13.79 -3.25
N GLY A 74 -10.31 13.72 -2.72
CA GLY A 74 -11.12 14.94 -2.50
C GLY A 74 -10.61 15.75 -1.30
N MET A 75 -11.21 16.93 -1.08
CA MET A 75 -10.91 17.80 0.07
C MET A 75 -11.06 17.09 1.43
N ILE A 76 -12.07 16.23 1.54
CA ILE A 76 -12.32 15.33 2.66
C ILE A 76 -12.26 13.92 2.06
N PRO A 77 -11.15 13.18 2.22
CA PRO A 77 -10.98 11.88 1.60
C PRO A 77 -12.07 10.87 1.99
N SER A 78 -12.61 10.17 0.99
CA SER A 78 -13.64 9.16 1.14
C SER A 78 -13.55 8.13 0.01
N ARG A 79 -14.23 6.98 0.15
CA ARG A 79 -14.23 5.95 -0.90
C ARG A 79 -14.72 6.46 -2.26
N ASN A 80 -15.58 7.47 -2.27
CA ASN A 80 -16.19 8.01 -3.49
C ASN A 80 -15.32 9.04 -4.22
N ASN A 81 -14.30 9.60 -3.57
CA ASN A 81 -13.48 10.67 -4.15
C ASN A 81 -11.98 10.35 -4.17
N ILE A 82 -11.58 9.13 -3.78
CA ILE A 82 -10.21 8.66 -3.93
C ILE A 82 -10.04 7.98 -5.28
N ARG A 83 -8.98 8.34 -6.01
CA ARG A 83 -8.51 7.62 -7.21
C ARG A 83 -7.21 6.88 -6.92
N ILE A 84 -7.07 5.72 -7.53
CA ILE A 84 -5.93 4.84 -7.35
C ILE A 84 -5.28 4.43 -8.67
N CYS A 85 -4.04 3.97 -8.56
CA CYS A 85 -3.34 3.15 -9.55
C CYS A 85 -3.17 1.72 -9.02
N THR A 86 -3.28 0.74 -9.91
CA THR A 86 -3.03 -0.67 -9.61
C THR A 86 -2.53 -1.42 -10.84
N HIS A 87 -1.72 -2.44 -10.61
CA HIS A 87 -1.23 -3.33 -11.67
C HIS A 87 -2.31 -4.30 -12.16
N THR A 88 -3.31 -4.63 -11.32
CA THR A 88 -4.32 -5.59 -11.72
C THR A 88 -5.25 -4.93 -12.73
N TYR A 89 -5.17 -5.40 -13.98
CA TYR A 89 -5.76 -4.77 -15.17
C TYR A 89 -5.18 -3.40 -15.53
N ASP A 90 -3.92 -3.13 -15.15
CA ASP A 90 -3.17 -1.90 -15.47
C ASP A 90 -4.05 -0.65 -15.51
N SER A 91 -4.52 -0.22 -14.34
CA SER A 91 -5.47 0.87 -14.22
C SER A 91 -4.84 2.09 -13.55
N SER A 92 -5.12 3.27 -14.10
CA SER A 92 -4.72 4.57 -13.56
C SER A 92 -5.95 5.45 -13.32
N TYR A 93 -5.91 6.30 -12.29
CA TYR A 93 -7.02 7.15 -11.84
C TYR A 93 -8.36 6.40 -11.66
N ARG A 94 -8.30 5.12 -11.29
CA ARG A 94 -9.50 4.30 -11.10
C ARG A 94 -10.19 4.68 -9.79
N PRO A 95 -11.52 4.84 -9.74
CA PRO A 95 -12.23 5.11 -8.48
C PRO A 95 -12.03 4.00 -7.45
N LEU A 96 -11.71 4.33 -6.20
CA LEU A 96 -11.57 3.35 -5.13
C LEU A 96 -12.86 2.56 -4.89
N ASN A 97 -14.02 3.22 -4.97
CA ASN A 97 -15.33 2.57 -4.83
C ASN A 97 -15.67 1.56 -5.94
N SER A 98 -14.86 1.45 -7.00
CA SER A 98 -14.99 0.37 -7.99
C SER A 98 -14.46 -0.98 -7.49
N TYR A 99 -13.81 -1.00 -6.32
CA TYR A 99 -13.40 -2.22 -5.62
C TYR A 99 -14.35 -2.51 -4.45
N ILE A 100 -14.75 -3.77 -4.34
CA ILE A 100 -15.48 -4.31 -3.20
C ILE A 100 -14.53 -5.27 -2.48
N SER A 101 -14.41 -5.11 -1.17
CA SER A 101 -13.58 -5.96 -0.31
C SER A 101 -14.21 -6.05 1.07
N ASP A 102 -14.01 -7.17 1.75
CA ASP A 102 -14.52 -7.39 3.11
C ASP A 102 -13.71 -6.58 4.13
N SER A 103 -12.40 -6.46 3.89
CA SER A 103 -11.47 -5.69 4.72
C SER A 103 -10.75 -4.63 3.89
N ILE A 104 -10.43 -3.51 4.51
CA ILE A 104 -9.64 -2.42 3.93
C ILE A 104 -8.80 -1.76 5.00
N ARG A 105 -7.55 -1.44 4.68
CA ARG A 105 -6.69 -0.59 5.52
C ARG A 105 -6.02 0.50 4.71
N TYR A 106 -5.73 1.59 5.41
CA TYR A 106 -5.24 2.84 4.85
C TYR A 106 -3.87 3.13 5.46
N LEU A 107 -2.84 3.15 4.63
CA LEU A 107 -1.44 3.26 5.04
C LEU A 107 -0.92 4.63 4.60
N LYS A 108 -0.82 5.57 5.54
CA LYS A 108 -0.23 6.87 5.29
C LYS A 108 1.28 6.72 5.21
N ILE A 109 1.86 7.01 4.05
CA ILE A 109 3.30 6.91 3.84
C ILE A 109 3.97 8.11 4.50
N SER A 110 4.98 7.84 5.32
CA SER A 110 5.84 8.87 5.90
C SER A 110 7.27 8.66 5.45
N VAL A 111 7.95 9.77 5.19
CA VAL A 111 9.39 9.79 4.97
C VAL A 111 10.03 10.29 6.27
N PRO A 112 11.01 9.56 6.84
CA PRO A 112 11.74 10.03 8.01
C PRO A 112 12.57 11.28 7.74
#